data_AF-A0AAJ5F4A7-F1
#
_entry.id   AF-A0AAJ5F4A7-F1
#
_cell.length_a   1.000
_cell.length_b   1.000
_cell.length_c   1.000
_cell.angle_alpha   90.00
_cell.angle_beta   90.00
_cell.angle_gamma   90.00
#
_symmetry.space_group_name_H-M   'P 1'
#
loop_
_entity.id
_entity.type
_entity.pdbx_description
1 polymer ?
#
loop_
_entity_poly.entity_id
_entity_poly.type
_entity_poly.pdbx_seq_one_letter_code
_entity_poly.pdbx_strand_id
1 'polypeptide(L)'
;MQVLSRAALLLGVVIVLIAAFLLVKNVIDINQLHAVANANRSKDSPSPTNSILLMTGLTLAGGFLSGLGLSLGWGRRTPHP
;
A
#
# COMPACT_ATOMS: atom_id res chain seq x y z
N MET A 1 -1.02 4.85 26.12
CA MET A 1 -1.61 4.44 24.82
C MET A 1 -1.54 5.48 23.72
N GLN A 2 -1.50 6.79 24.02
CA GLN A 2 -1.46 7.83 22.97
C GLN A 2 -0.20 7.78 22.08
N VAL A 3 0.96 7.44 22.66
CA VAL A 3 2.20 7.22 21.91
C VAL A 3 2.08 6.05 20.95
N LEU A 4 1.50 4.92 21.40
CA LEU A 4 1.29 3.73 20.57
C LEU A 4 0.33 3.99 19.39
N SER A 5 -0.77 4.71 19.64
CA SER A 5 -1.71 5.13 18.58
C SER A 5 -1.03 6.00 17.51
N ARG A 6 -0.22 6.98 17.93
CA ARG A 6 0.54 7.83 17.00
C ARG A 6 1.60 7.04 16.24
N ALA A 7 2.32 6.14 16.90
CA ALA A 7 3.32 5.29 16.28
C ALA A 7 2.69 4.37 15.22
N ALA A 8 1.58 3.70 15.55
CA ALA A 8 0.84 2.86 14.61
C ALA A 8 0.33 3.66 13.40
N LEU A 9 -0.20 4.87 13.64
CA LEU A 9 -0.67 5.75 12.58
C LEU A 9 0.47 6.18 11.65
N LEU A 10 1.59 6.67 12.20
CA LEU A 10 2.73 7.12 11.41
C LEU A 10 3.33 5.97 10.59
N LEU A 11 3.52 4.80 11.21
CA LEU A 11 4.00 3.61 10.52
C LEU A 11 3.04 3.20 9.39
N GLY A 12 1.74 3.17 9.66
CA GLY A 12 0.71 2.85 8.68
C GLY A 12 0.73 3.79 7.49
N VAL A 13 0.80 5.11 7.73
CA VAL A 13 0.86 6.13 6.67
C VAL A 13 2.11 5.96 5.81
N VAL A 14 3.28 5.75 6.41
CA VAL A 14 4.52 5.52 5.65
C VAL A 14 4.40 4.29 4.75
N ILE A 15 3.86 3.19 5.28
CA ILE A 15 3.65 1.96 4.50
C ILE A 15 2.68 2.20 3.33
N VAL A 16 1.58 2.94 3.56
CA VAL A 16 0.63 3.29 2.49
C VAL A 16 1.30 4.14 1.41
N LEU A 17 2.17 5.09 1.76
CA LEU A 17 2.91 5.89 0.78
C LEU A 17 3.84 5.04 -0.08
N ILE A 18 4.52 4.05 0.52
CA ILE A 18 5.35 3.08 -0.23
C ILE A 18 4.47 2.24 -1.17
N ALA A 19 3.31 1.78 -0.71
CA ALA A 19 2.37 1.03 -1.54
C ALA A 19 1.84 1.87 -2.72
N ALA A 20 1.56 3.15 -2.50
CA ALA A 20 1.14 4.08 -3.55
C ALA A 20 2.23 4.29 -4.61
N PHE A 21 3.50 4.39 -4.20
CA PHE A 21 4.62 4.42 -5.14
C PHE A 21 4.69 3.14 -5.99
N LEU A 22 4.56 1.97 -5.35
CA LEU A 22 4.55 0.69 -6.07
C LEU A 22 3.35 0.55 -7.00
N LEU A 23 2.19 1.11 -6.67
CA LEU A 23 1.03 1.14 -7.54
C LEU A 23 1.34 1.84 -8.86
N VAL A 24 1.94 3.04 -8.80
CA VAL A 24 2.34 3.79 -10.00
C VAL A 24 3.34 2.99 -10.83
N LYS A 25 4.35 2.39 -10.19
CA LYS A 25 5.32 1.53 -10.88
C LYS A 25 4.65 0.34 -11.57
N ASN A 26 3.76 -0.36 -10.86
CA ASN A 26 3.07 -1.54 -11.40
C ASN A 26 2.19 -1.18 -12.61
N VAL A 27 1.54 -0.01 -12.62
CA VAL A 27 0.79 0.48 -13.78
C VAL A 27 1.70 0.66 -15.00
N ILE A 28 2.88 1.23 -14.81
CA ILE A 28 3.87 1.40 -15.89
C ILE A 28 4.33 0.04 -16.41
N ASP A 29 4.72 -0.87 -15.51
CA ASP A 29 5.22 -2.20 -15.86
C ASP A 29 4.17 -3.02 -16.64
N ILE A 30 2.90 -2.97 -16.23
CA ILE A 30 1.79 -3.67 -16.93
C ILE A 30 1.57 -3.08 -18.33
N ASN A 31 1.58 -1.75 -18.45
CA ASN A 31 1.42 -1.10 -19.75
C ASN A 31 2.57 -1.43 -20.71
N GLN A 32 3.80 -1.50 -20.20
CA GLN A 32 4.96 -1.93 -20.99
C GLN A 32 4.84 -3.40 -21.39
N LEU A 33 4.41 -4.28 -20.49
CA LEU A 33 4.20 -5.69 -20.78
C LEU A 33 3.14 -5.87 -21.88
N HIS A 34 2.03 -5.11 -21.83
CA HIS A 34 1.01 -5.10 -22.88
C HIS A 34 1.57 -4.63 -24.22
N ALA A 35 2.40 -3.57 -24.24
CA ALA A 35 3.04 -3.09 -25.45
C ALA A 35 3.99 -4.14 -26.05
N VAL A 36 4.79 -4.84 -25.23
CA VAL A 36 5.69 -5.90 -25.70
C VAL A 36 4.91 -7.12 -26.17
N ALA A 37 3.86 -7.54 -25.47
CA ALA A 37 3.03 -8.67 -25.89
C ALA A 37 2.37 -8.43 -27.25
N ASN A 38 1.95 -7.18 -27.53
CA ASN A 38 1.38 -6.82 -28.82
C ASN A 38 2.45 -6.72 -29.94
N ALA A 39 3.64 -6.22 -29.61
CA ALA A 39 4.72 -6.02 -30.59
C ALA A 39 5.55 -7.27 -30.87
N ASN A 40 5.71 -8.18 -29.90
CA ASN A 40 6.64 -9.30 -29.93
C ASN A 40 6.04 -10.53 -29.23
N ARG A 41 5.21 -11.30 -29.94
CA ARG A 41 4.59 -12.53 -29.41
C ARG A 41 5.57 -13.60 -28.89
N SER A 42 6.87 -13.48 -29.17
CA SER A 42 7.90 -14.47 -28.82
C SER A 42 8.98 -13.98 -27.83
N LYS A 43 8.86 -12.78 -27.26
CA LYS A 43 9.84 -12.27 -26.27
C LYS A 43 9.28 -12.31 -24.86
N ASP A 44 9.94 -13.09 -24.00
CA ASP A 44 9.70 -13.06 -22.56
C ASP A 44 10.03 -11.67 -22.00
N SER A 45 9.10 -11.14 -21.21
CA SER A 45 9.25 -9.88 -20.51
C SER A 45 9.12 -10.11 -19.01
N PRO A 46 9.83 -9.33 -18.16
CA PRO A 46 9.74 -9.49 -16.72
C PRO A 46 8.30 -9.33 -16.23
N SER A 47 7.82 -10.29 -15.44
CA SER A 47 6.47 -10.22 -14.86
C SER A 47 6.43 -9.28 -13.65
N PRO A 48 5.46 -8.34 -13.58
CA PRO A 48 5.29 -7.47 -12.41
C PRO A 48 4.57 -8.15 -11.23
N THR A 49 4.20 -9.44 -11.32
CA THR A 49 3.37 -10.13 -10.31
C THR A 49 3.89 -10.00 -8.89
N ASN A 50 5.20 -10.20 -8.66
CA ASN A 50 5.78 -10.10 -7.31
C ASN A 50 5.66 -8.68 -6.73
N SER A 51 5.84 -7.66 -7.58
CA SER A 51 5.70 -6.25 -7.19
C SER A 51 4.24 -5.90 -6.88
N ILE A 52 3.29 -6.50 -7.59
CA ILE A 52 1.85 -6.38 -7.30
C ILE A 52 1.51 -7.04 -5.96
N LEU A 53 1.98 -8.26 -5.71
CA LEU A 53 1.75 -8.97 -4.45
C LEU A 53 2.33 -8.21 -3.25
N LEU A 54 3.54 -7.66 -3.39
CA LEU A 54 4.16 -6.82 -2.37
C LEU A 54 3.32 -5.58 -2.10
N MET A 55 2.90 -4.86 -3.15
CA MET A 55 2.05 -3.68 -3.03
C MET A 55 0.72 -3.99 -2.33
N THR A 56 0.08 -5.11 -2.67
CA THR A 56 -1.15 -5.56 -2.01
C THR A 56 -0.92 -5.82 -0.52
N GLY A 57 0.14 -6.57 -0.17
CA GLY A 57 0.48 -6.85 1.23
C GLY A 57 0.75 -5.57 2.04
N LEU A 58 1.52 -4.63 1.46
CA LEU A 58 1.80 -3.34 2.08
C LEU A 58 0.52 -2.50 2.23
N THR A 59 -0.37 -2.49 1.24
CA THR A 59 -1.64 -1.75 1.32
C THR A 59 -2.51 -2.26 2.46
N LEU A 60 -2.63 -3.59 2.61
CA LEU A 60 -3.38 -4.21 3.70
C LEU A 60 -2.76 -3.88 5.07
N ALA A 61 -1.44 -4.06 5.20
CA ALA A 61 -0.73 -3.78 6.46
C ALA A 61 -0.81 -2.29 6.84
N GLY A 62 -0.53 -1.40 5.88
CA GLY A 62 -0.55 0.04 6.10
C GLY A 62 -1.94 0.58 6.40
N GLY A 63 -2.96 0.10 5.68
CA GLY A 63 -4.36 0.44 5.92
C GLY A 63 -4.82 -0.01 7.31
N PHE A 64 -4.49 -1.25 7.70
CA PHE A 64 -4.79 -1.79 9.01
C PHE A 64 -4.14 -0.98 10.14
N LEU A 65 -2.84 -0.70 10.05
CA LEU A 65 -2.10 0.08 11.04
C LEU A 65 -2.60 1.52 11.17
N SER A 66 -2.93 2.16 10.03
CA SER A 66 -3.52 3.50 10.01
C SER A 66 -4.89 3.50 10.70
N GLY A 67 -5.75 2.53 10.37
CA GLY A 67 -7.05 2.36 11.00
C GLY A 67 -6.97 2.11 12.51
N LEU A 68 -6.06 1.25 12.95
CA LEU A 68 -5.78 1.03 14.37
C LEU A 68 -5.33 2.33 15.07
N GLY A 69 -4.38 3.05 14.47
CA GLY A 69 -3.87 4.31 15.00
C GLY A 69 -4.98 5.34 15.20
N LEU A 70 -5.88 5.48 14.23
CA LEU A 70 -7.05 6.37 14.29
C LEU A 70 -8.07 5.91 15.35
N SER A 71 -8.44 4.63 15.37
CA SER A 71 -9.43 4.07 16.30
C SER A 71 -9.01 4.25 17.77
N LEU A 72 -7.75 3.90 18.08
CA LEU A 72 -7.18 4.07 19.43
C LEU A 72 -7.06 5.54 19.86
N GLY A 73 -6.90 6.45 18.89
CA GLY A 73 -6.83 7.89 19.14
C GLY A 73 -8.19 8.53 19.39
N TRP A 74 -9.25 8.02 18.76
CA TRP A 74 -10.61 8.58 18.81
C TRP A 74 -11.41 8.16 20.05
N GLY A 75 -11.24 6.92 20.52
CA GLY A 75 -11.97 6.38 21.68
C GLY A 75 -11.73 7.11 23.01
N ARG A 76 -10.85 8.11 23.06
CA ARG A 76 -10.57 8.95 24.24
C ARG A 76 -11.25 10.32 24.22
N ARG A 77 -11.95 10.69 23.13
CA ARG A 77 -12.52 12.05 22.96
C ARG A 77 -14.01 12.18 23.26
N THR A 78 -14.64 11.19 23.89
CA THR A 78 -16.01 11.32 24.41
C THR A 78 -15.98 11.63 25.92
N PRO A 79 -15.99 12.90 26.34
CA PRO A 79 -16.49 13.26 27.66
C PRO A 79 -18.02 13.16 27.63
N HIS A 80 -18.57 12.34 28.52
CA HIS A 80 -19.99 12.36 28.87
C HIS A 80 -20.35 13.71 29.52
N PRO A 81 -21.46 14.32 29.11
CA PRO A 81 -22.46 14.86 30.04
C PRO A 81 -23.61 13.87 30.25
#